data_AF-A0A942N5N4-F1
#
_entry.id   AF-A0A942N5N4-F1
#
_cell.length_a   1.000
_cell.length_b   1.000
_cell.length_c   1.000
_cell.angle_alpha   90.00
_cell.angle_beta   90.00
_cell.angle_gamma   90.00
#
_symmetry.space_group_name_H-M   'P 1'
#
loop_
_entity.id
_entity.type
_entity.pdbx_description
1 polymer ?
#
loop_
_entity_poly.entity_id
_entity_poly.type
_entity_poly.pdbx_seq_one_letter_code
_entity_poly.pdbx_strand_id
1 'polypeptide(L)' 'MSVSKNILLDESELPQSYYNIQADMPNPTLPPLHPGTKQPIGPDDLAALFPMELIKQEVSKERRIEIPDEV' A
#
# COMPACT_ATOMS: atom_id res chain seq x y z
N MET A 1 -42.82 8.85 3.70
CA MET A 1 -41.93 7.94 4.45
C MET A 1 -40.50 8.26 4.05
N SER A 2 -39.63 8.58 5.00
CA SER A 2 -38.21 8.84 4.71
C SER A 2 -37.52 7.50 4.54
N VAL A 3 -37.04 7.19 3.34
CA VAL A 3 -36.23 6.00 3.08
C VAL A 3 -34.80 6.35 3.50
N SER A 4 -34.31 5.73 4.58
CA SER A 4 -32.90 5.83 4.94
C SER A 4 -32.05 5.24 3.82
N LYS A 5 -31.07 6.03 3.34
CA LYS A 5 -30.21 5.73 2.18
C LYS A 5 -28.80 5.30 2.61
N ASN A 6 -28.70 4.63 3.76
CA ASN A 6 -27.43 4.12 4.27
C ASN A 6 -27.32 2.64 3.93
N ILE A 7 -26.17 2.24 3.41
CA ILE A 7 -25.78 0.84 3.21
C ILE A 7 -24.67 0.59 4.22
N LEU A 8 -24.96 -0.23 5.22
CA LEU A 8 -24.00 -0.66 6.21
C LEU A 8 -23.49 -2.04 5.80
N LEU A 9 -22.21 -2.28 6.04
CA LEU A 9 -21.58 -3.58 5.84
C LEU A 9 -21.48 -4.28 7.19
N ASP A 10 -21.67 -5.59 7.20
CA ASP A 10 -21.38 -6.41 8.37
C ASP A 10 -19.87 -6.57 8.54
N GLU A 11 -19.41 -6.86 9.77
CA GLU A 11 -17.98 -7.07 10.04
C GLU A 11 -17.37 -8.21 9.21
N SER A 12 -18.17 -9.22 8.87
CA SER A 12 -17.76 -10.32 7.99
C SER A 12 -17.52 -9.90 6.54
N GLU A 13 -17.99 -8.71 6.14
CA GLU A 13 -17.79 -8.14 4.81
C GLU A 13 -16.58 -7.19 4.76
N LEU A 14 -15.87 -7.01 5.88
CA LEU A 14 -14.66 -6.22 5.90
C LEU A 14 -13.61 -6.82 4.94
N PRO A 15 -12.98 -5.98 4.11
CA PRO A 15 -11.88 -6.42 3.26
C PRO A 15 -10.77 -7.07 4.09
N GLN A 16 -10.20 -8.15 3.56
CA GLN A 16 -9.10 -8.90 4.21
C GLN A 16 -7.73 -8.57 3.59
N SER A 17 -7.69 -7.69 2.59
CA SER A 17 -6.47 -7.31 1.88
C SER A 17 -6.54 -5.88 1.37
N TYR A 18 -5.43 -5.15 1.46
CA TYR A 18 -5.22 -3.92 0.71
C TYR A 18 -5.00 -4.21 -0.77
N TYR A 19 -5.52 -3.34 -1.64
CA TYR A 19 -5.32 -3.43 -3.09
C TYR A 19 -4.23 -2.46 -3.53
N ASN A 20 -3.22 -2.99 -4.23
CA ASN A 20 -2.11 -2.22 -4.77
C ASN A 20 -2.34 -1.92 -6.26
N ILE A 21 -2.65 -0.66 -6.56
CA ILE A 21 -2.89 -0.20 -7.93
C ILE A 21 -1.63 -0.30 -8.82
N GLN A 22 -0.42 -0.24 -8.25
CA GLN A 22 0.82 -0.28 -9.04
C GLN A 22 0.96 -1.59 -9.83
N ALA A 23 0.38 -2.68 -9.32
CA ALA A 23 0.38 -3.99 -10.00
C ALA A 23 -0.37 -3.97 -11.35
N ASP A 24 -1.30 -3.02 -11.53
CA ASP A 24 -2.13 -2.90 -12.72
C ASP A 24 -1.77 -1.67 -13.58
N MET A 25 -0.75 -0.91 -13.19
CA MET A 25 -0.28 0.24 -13.96
C MET A 25 0.47 -0.23 -15.22
N PRO A 26 0.09 0.24 -16.43
CA PRO A 26 0.81 -0.10 -17.66
C PRO A 26 2.24 0.44 -17.66
N ASN A 27 2.44 1.59 -17.01
CA ASN A 27 3.74 2.19 -16.76
C ASN A 27 3.87 2.43 -15.25
N PRO A 28 4.68 1.63 -14.53
CA PRO A 28 4.84 1.80 -13.09
C PRO A 28 5.55 3.11 -12.76
N THR A 29 5.27 3.63 -11.56
CA THR A 29 5.95 4.81 -11.04
C THR A 29 7.45 4.56 -10.90
N LEU A 30 8.25 5.55 -11.29
CA LEU A 30 9.70 5.48 -11.06
C LEU A 30 9.98 5.58 -9.55
N PRO A 31 11.00 4.88 -9.04
CA PRO A 31 11.39 5.02 -7.64
C PRO A 31 11.78 6.46 -7.32
N PRO A 32 11.61 6.90 -6.05
CA PRO A 32 12.12 8.19 -5.62
C PRO A 32 13.64 8.27 -5.80
N LEU A 33 14.16 9.47 -5.97
CA LEU A 33 15.61 9.69 -6.07
C LEU A 33 16.20 10.07 -4.72
N HIS A 34 17.35 9.50 -4.39
CA HIS A 34 18.11 9.87 -3.21
C HIS A 34 18.53 11.35 -3.32
N PRO A 35 18.31 12.18 -2.29
CA PRO A 35 18.51 13.64 -2.39
C PRO A 35 19.96 14.02 -2.71
N GLY A 36 20.93 13.27 -2.17
CA GLY A 36 22.37 13.42 -2.42
C GLY A 36 22.85 12.86 -3.76
N THR A 37 22.73 11.55 -3.99
CA THR A 37 23.29 10.88 -5.19
C THR A 37 22.48 11.08 -6.47
N LYS A 38 21.22 11.53 -6.35
CA LYS A 38 20.24 11.62 -7.45
C LYS A 38 19.99 10.29 -8.18
N GLN A 39 20.36 9.17 -7.56
CA GLN A 39 20.05 7.83 -8.05
C GLN A 39 18.76 7.31 -7.42
N PRO A 40 18.05 6.35 -8.06
CA PRO A 40 16.91 5.68 -7.46
C PRO A 40 17.26 5.11 -6.07
N ILE A 41 16.39 5.33 -5.08
CA ILE A 41 16.58 4.79 -3.72
C ILE A 41 16.32 3.29 -3.69
N GLY A 42 17.05 2.60 -2.80
CA GLY A 42 16.76 1.23 -2.41
C GLY A 42 16.08 1.12 -1.02
N PRO A 43 15.69 -0.10 -0.60
CA PRO A 43 15.14 -0.35 0.73
C PRO A 43 16.06 0.12 1.87
N ASP A 44 17.38 -0.01 1.71
CA ASP A 44 18.37 0.38 2.72
C ASP A 44 18.38 1.90 2.97
N ASP A 45 18.10 2.70 1.94
CA ASP A 45 17.99 4.16 2.07
C ASP A 45 16.74 4.57 2.87
N LEU A 46 15.72 3.71 2.90
CA LEU A 46 14.45 3.93 3.61
C LEU A 46 14.47 3.36 5.04
N ALA A 47 15.36 2.42 5.34
CA ALA A 47 15.40 1.69 6.62
C ALA A 47 15.64 2.60 7.85
N ALA A 48 16.28 3.75 7.67
CA ALA A 48 16.47 4.74 8.73
C ALA A 48 15.22 5.60 9.01
N LEU A 49 14.27 5.63 8.08
CA LEU A 49 13.10 6.50 8.12
C LEU A 49 11.81 5.75 8.43
N PHE A 50 11.70 4.50 7.97
CA PHE A 50 10.47 3.73 8.02
C PHE A 50 10.69 2.33 8.61
N PRO A 51 9.69 1.77 9.31
CA PRO A 51 9.65 0.36 9.66
C PRO A 51 9.76 -0.54 8.41
N MET A 52 10.40 -1.70 8.56
CA MET A 52 10.63 -2.64 7.46
C MET A 52 9.34 -3.09 6.75
N GLU A 53 8.22 -3.26 7.48
CA GLU A 53 6.94 -3.65 6.87
C GLU A 53 6.39 -2.58 5.92
N LEU A 54 6.53 -1.29 6.25
CA LEU A 54 6.11 -0.22 5.33
C LEU A 54 7.00 -0.18 4.09
N ILE A 55 8.30 -0.44 4.25
CA ILE A 55 9.24 -0.48 3.13
C ILE A 55 8.89 -1.65 2.20
N LYS A 56 8.57 -2.82 2.75
CA LYS A 56 8.12 -3.99 1.98
C LYS A 56 6.86 -3.68 1.18
N GLN A 57 5.89 -2.97 1.77
CA GLN A 57 4.68 -2.56 1.06
C GLN A 57 4.99 -1.58 -0.08
N GLU A 58 5.86 -0.59 0.15
CA GLU A 58 6.24 0.42 -0.85
C GLU A 58 6.90 -0.21 -2.09
N VAL A 59 7.73 -1.25 -1.90
CA VAL A 59 8.41 -1.93 -3.01
C VAL A 59 7.65 -3.14 -3.55
N SER A 60 6.48 -3.46 -2.99
CA SER A 60 5.69 -4.63 -3.39
C SER A 60 5.07 -4.48 -4.78
N LYS A 61 5.12 -5.56 -5.54
CA LYS A 61 4.45 -5.69 -6.85
C LYS A 61 3.22 -6.59 -6.78
N GLU A 62 2.86 -7.03 -5.59
CA GLU A 62 1.68 -7.87 -5.39
C GLU A 62 0.42 -7.02 -5.51
N ARG A 63 -0.60 -7.56 -6.20
CA ARG A 63 -1.89 -6.87 -6.40
C ARG A 63 -2.71 -6.77 -5.11
N ARG A 64 -2.57 -7.74 -4.20
CA ARG A 64 -3.26 -7.78 -2.91
C ARG A 64 -2.25 -8.02 -1.81
N ILE A 65 -2.33 -7.25 -0.74
CA ILE A 65 -1.49 -7.36 0.45
C ILE A 65 -2.43 -7.67 1.61
N GLU A 66 -2.23 -8.80 2.29
CA GLU A 66 -3.08 -9.22 3.41
C GLU A 66 -3.06 -8.17 4.53
N ILE A 67 -4.23 -7.89 5.10
CA ILE A 67 -4.34 -7.01 6.27
C ILE A 67 -3.98 -7.86 7.49
N PRO A 68 -2.97 -7.48 8.28
CA PRO A 68 -2.63 -8.21 9.50
C PRO A 68 -3.81 -8.24 10.48
N ASP A 69 -3.93 -9.31 11.27
CA ASP A 69 -4.99 -9.46 12.29
C ASP A 69 -4.98 -8.32 13.34
N GLU A 70 -3.80 -7.74 13.61
CA GLU A 70 -3.61 -6.55 14.44
C GLU A 70 -2.89 -5.46 13.65
N VAL A 71 -3.42 -4.23 13.70
CA VAL A 71 -2.89 -3.04 13.00
C VAL A 71 -2.62 -1.91 13.98
#